data_AF-A0A2V8MXN2-F1
#
_entry.id   AF-A0A2V8MXN2-F1
#
_cell.length_a   1.000
_cell.length_b   1.000
_cell.length_c   1.000
_cell.angle_alpha   90.00
_cell.angle_beta   90.00
_cell.angle_gamma   90.00
#
_symmetry.space_group_name_H-M   'P 1'
#
loop_
_entity.id
_entity.type
_entity.pdbx_description
1 polymer ?
#
loop_
_entity_poly.entity_id
_entity_poly.type
_entity_poly.pdbx_seq_one_letter_code
_entity_poly.pdbx_strand_id
1 'polypeptide(L)'
;MDPITGRLYVPFLRFSNADQDFIRILVSDDAGETFRFVSFNIAGAPDPTLLPVTQPGELTDCRSGGVRLTIQNPASIQAGRFRLRSFMNATRLTLQPAFAASNGRLYLAWSNSTSLIFGAPNSNSNIMFMRSADRGNTWSAPVQVNPTVSTDTHHVLPALSLGPDGKSAHVA
;
A
#
# COMPACT_ATOMS: atom_id res chain seq x y z
N MET A 1 -2.65 17.93 -1.51
CA MET A 1 -3.56 18.97 -1.02
C MET A 1 -4.87 18.86 -1.77
N ASP A 2 -6.01 18.98 -1.10
CA ASP A 2 -7.29 19.19 -1.77
C ASP A 2 -7.36 20.66 -2.21
N PRO A 3 -7.40 20.95 -3.53
CA PRO A 3 -7.32 22.31 -4.04
C PRO A 3 -8.55 23.16 -3.70
N ILE A 4 -9.67 22.54 -3.31
CA ILE A 4 -10.92 23.24 -3.03
C ILE A 4 -11.07 23.52 -1.53
N THR A 5 -10.76 22.53 -0.68
CA THR A 5 -10.93 22.67 0.77
C THR A 5 -9.68 23.17 1.49
N GLY A 6 -8.52 23.16 0.82
CA GLY A 6 -7.22 23.50 1.43
C GLY A 6 -6.66 22.42 2.34
N ARG A 7 -7.40 21.33 2.59
CA ARG A 7 -6.99 20.24 3.50
C ARG A 7 -5.80 19.47 2.94
N LEU A 8 -4.82 19.17 3.80
CA LEU A 8 -3.65 18.40 3.42
C LEU A 8 -3.86 16.91 3.71
N TYR A 9 -3.41 16.08 2.78
CA TYR A 9 -3.43 14.62 2.88
C TYR A 9 -2.06 14.09 2.49
N VAL A 10 -1.48 13.25 3.33
CA VAL A 10 -0.16 12.64 3.12
C VAL A 10 -0.31 11.12 3.23
N PRO A 11 -0.55 10.43 2.11
CA PRO A 11 -0.60 8.98 2.06
C PRO A 11 0.81 8.40 2.01
N PHE A 12 1.06 7.30 2.72
CA PHE A 12 2.35 6.61 2.71
C PHE A 12 2.22 5.13 3.05
N LEU A 13 3.21 4.36 2.61
CA LEU A 13 3.38 2.98 3.01
C LEU A 13 4.09 2.94 4.38
N ARG A 14 3.47 2.26 5.33
CA ARG A 14 3.97 1.98 6.68
C ARG A 14 4.40 0.53 6.74
N PHE A 15 5.70 0.33 6.93
CA PHE A 15 6.28 -0.99 7.04
C PHE A 15 5.88 -1.68 8.36
N SER A 16 5.68 -3.00 8.31
CA SER A 16 5.66 -3.86 9.50
C SER A 16 6.95 -4.67 9.64
N ASN A 17 7.16 -5.21 10.84
CA ASN A 17 8.27 -6.10 11.18
C ASN A 17 7.82 -7.57 11.31
N ALA A 18 6.67 -7.94 10.73
CA ALA A 18 6.08 -9.26 10.92
C ALA A 18 5.75 -9.94 9.59
N ASP A 19 5.13 -9.23 8.64
CA ASP A 19 4.59 -9.86 7.42
C ASP A 19 3.96 -8.84 6.46
N GLN A 20 2.88 -8.18 6.87
CA GLN A 20 2.05 -7.35 6.00
C GLN A 20 2.38 -5.87 6.17
N ASP A 21 2.47 -5.12 5.07
CA ASP A 21 2.59 -3.66 5.14
C ASP A 21 1.22 -2.99 5.11
N PHE A 22 1.19 -1.70 5.42
CA PHE A 22 -0.06 -0.97 5.51
C PHE A 22 0.06 0.39 4.85
N ILE A 23 -1.01 0.85 4.20
CA ILE A 23 -1.13 2.27 3.85
C ILE A 23 -1.74 3.01 5.05
N ARG A 24 -1.21 4.22 5.29
CA ARG A 24 -1.79 5.22 6.20
C ARG A 24 -1.91 6.54 5.48
N ILE A 25 -2.82 7.39 5.96
CA ILE A 25 -2.95 8.76 5.47
C ILE A 25 -2.99 9.69 6.67
N LEU A 26 -2.02 10.59 6.75
CA LEU A 26 -2.09 11.74 7.64
C LEU A 26 -2.97 12.81 6.99
N VAL A 27 -3.81 13.45 7.78
CA VAL A 27 -4.65 14.58 7.37
C VAL A 27 -4.39 15.76 8.30
N SER A 28 -4.25 16.94 7.71
CA SER A 28 -4.14 18.22 8.43
C SER A 28 -5.20 19.18 7.94
N ASP A 29 -5.83 19.84 8.90
CA ASP A 29 -6.87 20.85 8.75
C ASP A 29 -6.34 22.28 8.95
N ASP A 30 -5.05 22.41 9.28
CA ASP A 30 -4.39 23.63 9.75
C ASP A 30 -3.04 23.85 9.04
N ALA A 31 -3.02 23.65 7.72
CA ALA A 31 -1.86 23.89 6.86
C ALA A 31 -0.57 23.11 7.23
N GLY A 32 -0.71 22.00 7.97
CA GLY A 32 0.38 21.11 8.35
C GLY A 32 0.91 21.32 9.76
N GLU A 33 0.27 22.17 10.58
CA GLU A 33 0.66 22.36 11.99
C GLU A 33 0.34 21.11 12.83
N THR A 34 -0.83 20.49 12.61
CA THR A 34 -1.20 19.25 13.28
C THR A 34 -1.69 18.19 12.30
N PHE A 35 -1.46 16.92 12.66
CA PHE A 35 -1.89 15.79 11.86
C PHE A 35 -2.60 14.73 12.69
N ARG A 36 -3.57 14.10 12.06
CA ARG A 36 -4.22 12.87 12.55
C ARG A 36 -4.27 11.83 11.44
N PHE A 37 -4.54 10.58 11.79
CA PHE A 37 -4.78 9.55 10.79
C PHE A 37 -6.25 9.52 10.36
N VAL A 38 -6.49 9.22 9.08
CA VAL A 38 -7.82 8.78 8.63
C VAL A 38 -8.06 7.35 9.09
N SER A 39 -9.34 6.99 9.26
CA SER A 39 -9.75 5.62 9.54
C SER A 39 -10.22 4.94 8.27
N PHE A 40 -9.74 3.74 8.01
CA PHE A 40 -10.23 2.88 6.94
C PHE A 40 -11.28 1.88 7.44
N ASN A 41 -11.16 1.45 8.71
CA ASN A 41 -12.04 0.46 9.34
C ASN A 41 -12.18 -0.86 8.55
N ILE A 42 -11.07 -1.32 7.97
CA ILE A 42 -11.03 -2.61 7.26
C ILE A 42 -11.08 -3.76 8.27
N ALA A 43 -12.01 -4.69 8.07
CA ALA A 43 -12.13 -5.87 8.92
C ALA A 43 -10.83 -6.70 8.89
N GLY A 44 -10.38 -7.13 10.07
CA GLY A 44 -9.14 -7.91 10.23
C GLY A 44 -7.85 -7.08 10.22
N ALA A 45 -7.91 -5.76 10.00
CA ALA A 45 -6.76 -4.90 10.20
C ALA A 45 -6.41 -4.80 11.70
N PRO A 46 -5.11 -4.82 12.09
CA PRO A 46 -4.71 -4.71 13.50
C PRO A 46 -5.07 -3.37 14.18
N ASP A 47 -5.31 -2.33 13.38
CA ASP A 47 -5.65 -0.98 13.82
C ASP A 47 -6.55 -0.33 12.76
N PRO A 48 -7.60 0.42 13.15
CA PRO A 48 -8.59 0.99 12.22
C PRO A 48 -8.02 2.01 11.23
N THR A 49 -6.82 2.54 11.49
CA THR A 49 -6.09 3.50 10.63
C THR A 49 -5.19 2.83 9.60
N LEU A 50 -5.17 1.49 9.55
CA LEU A 50 -4.35 0.72 8.63
C LEU A 50 -5.18 0.13 7.49
N LEU A 51 -4.76 0.41 6.25
CA LEU A 51 -5.21 -0.32 5.07
C LEU A 51 -4.18 -1.40 4.74
N PRO A 52 -4.51 -2.70 4.84
CA PRO A 52 -3.56 -3.76 4.58
C PRO A 52 -3.09 -3.79 3.11
N VAL A 53 -1.78 -3.98 2.91
CA VAL A 53 -1.13 -4.13 1.60
C VAL A 53 -0.31 -5.40 1.57
N THR A 54 -0.64 -6.29 0.66
CA THR A 54 0.08 -7.53 0.42
C THR A 54 1.24 -7.25 -0.54
N GLN A 55 2.46 -7.49 -0.08
CA GLN A 55 3.66 -7.47 -0.90
C GLN A 55 4.29 -8.86 -0.94
N PRO A 56 4.87 -9.26 -2.08
CA PRO A 56 5.58 -10.53 -2.17
C PRO A 56 6.93 -10.40 -1.47
N GLY A 57 7.35 -11.43 -0.74
CA GLY A 57 8.69 -11.50 -0.20
C GLY A 57 9.01 -12.85 0.41
N GLU A 58 10.25 -12.99 0.85
CA GLU A 58 10.68 -14.07 1.70
C GLU A 58 10.91 -13.54 3.11
N LEU A 59 10.38 -14.24 4.12
CA LEU A 59 10.60 -13.88 5.52
C LEU A 59 12.09 -14.06 5.88
N THR A 60 12.77 -12.94 6.06
CA THR A 60 14.22 -12.86 6.25
C THR A 60 14.55 -12.34 7.65
N ASP A 61 15.52 -12.97 8.32
CA ASP A 61 16.10 -12.45 9.56
C ASP A 61 17.10 -11.33 9.24
N CYS A 62 16.78 -10.12 9.74
CA CYS A 62 17.62 -8.94 9.57
C CYS A 62 18.84 -8.91 10.51
N ARG A 63 18.99 -9.90 11.41
CA ARG A 63 20.03 -10.08 12.45
C ARG A 63 20.14 -8.95 13.48
N SER A 64 20.19 -7.69 13.03
CA SER A 64 20.18 -6.49 13.87
C SER A 64 18.84 -6.23 14.56
N GLY A 65 17.78 -6.94 14.16
CA GLY A 65 16.47 -6.89 14.82
C GLY A 65 15.30 -7.11 13.86
N GLY A 66 14.32 -7.93 14.29
CA GLY A 66 13.10 -8.19 13.53
C GLY A 66 13.24 -9.18 12.36
N VAL A 67 12.09 -9.48 11.76
CA VAL A 67 11.93 -10.28 10.54
C VAL A 67 11.18 -9.44 9.50
N ARG A 68 11.51 -9.59 8.22
CA ARG A 68 10.90 -8.79 7.16
C ARG A 68 10.67 -9.63 5.92
N LEU A 69 9.58 -9.37 5.20
CA LEU A 69 9.44 -9.83 3.82
C LEU A 69 10.38 -9.03 2.93
N THR A 70 11.32 -9.72 2.27
CA THR A 70 12.30 -9.09 1.38
C THR A 70 12.36 -9.80 0.04
N ILE A 71 12.78 -9.05 -0.98
CA ILE A 71 13.27 -9.58 -2.25
C ILE A 71 14.78 -9.71 -2.10
N GLN A 72 15.33 -10.86 -2.47
CA GLN A 72 16.72 -11.25 -2.17
C GLN A 72 17.45 -11.73 -3.43
N ASN A 73 18.75 -11.44 -3.48
CA ASN A 73 19.67 -12.00 -4.47
C ASN A 73 20.32 -13.26 -3.86
N PRO A 74 20.38 -14.42 -4.55
CA PRO A 74 20.37 -15.74 -3.92
C PRO A 74 21.64 -16.16 -3.16
N ALA A 75 22.60 -15.26 -2.94
CA ALA A 75 23.70 -15.49 -2.02
C ALA A 75 23.23 -15.26 -0.57
N SER A 76 22.65 -16.30 0.06
CA SER A 76 22.39 -16.30 1.50
C SER A 76 23.70 -16.34 2.28
N ILE A 77 23.81 -15.55 3.34
CA ILE A 77 25.02 -15.46 4.15
C ILE A 77 25.12 -16.65 5.11
N GLN A 78 24.01 -16.99 5.78
CA GLN A 78 23.90 -18.12 6.73
C GLN A 78 22.45 -18.34 7.20
N ALA A 79 22.23 -19.37 8.02
CA ALA A 79 21.00 -19.54 8.80
C ALA A 79 20.81 -18.39 9.81
N GLY A 80 19.69 -17.69 9.71
CA GLY A 80 19.26 -16.68 10.67
C GLY A 80 18.62 -17.30 11.92
N ARG A 81 18.17 -16.44 12.82
CA ARG A 81 17.34 -16.79 13.98
C ARG A 81 16.03 -17.41 13.51
N PHE A 82 15.42 -18.22 14.37
CA PHE A 82 14.11 -18.84 14.12
C PHE A 82 14.03 -19.70 12.85
N ARG A 83 15.14 -20.31 12.41
CA ARG A 83 15.24 -21.10 11.16
C ARG A 83 14.94 -20.30 9.88
N LEU A 84 14.97 -18.97 9.95
CA LEU A 84 14.83 -18.10 8.79
C LEU A 84 16.17 -17.95 8.07
N ARG A 85 16.15 -17.54 6.80
CA ARG A 85 17.37 -17.23 6.05
C ARG A 85 17.78 -15.78 6.28
N SER A 86 19.07 -15.51 6.06
CA SER A 86 19.65 -14.17 6.12
C SER A 86 20.53 -13.94 4.89
N PHE A 87 20.36 -12.79 4.22
CA PHE A 87 20.92 -12.48 2.90
C PHE A 87 21.82 -11.25 2.95
N MET A 88 22.93 -11.23 2.18
CA MET A 88 23.80 -10.05 2.07
C MET A 88 23.04 -8.92 1.39
N ASN A 89 22.29 -9.27 0.34
CA ASN A 89 21.58 -8.35 -0.51
C ASN A 89 20.09 -8.68 -0.46
N ALA A 90 19.38 -7.92 0.37
CA ALA A 90 17.93 -8.01 0.50
C ALA A 90 17.34 -6.60 0.56
N THR A 91 16.26 -6.38 -0.18
CA THR A 91 15.52 -5.12 -0.19
C THR A 91 14.04 -5.36 0.02
N ARG A 92 13.29 -4.31 0.37
CA ARG A 92 11.83 -4.35 0.34
C ARG A 92 11.33 -3.60 -0.89
N LEU A 93 10.21 -4.06 -1.42
CA LEU A 93 9.54 -3.32 -2.48
C LEU A 93 8.94 -2.06 -1.87
N THR A 94 9.46 -0.89 -2.23
CA THR A 94 8.85 0.39 -1.84
C THR A 94 7.82 0.78 -2.88
N LEU A 95 6.54 0.69 -2.53
CA LEU A 95 5.44 1.13 -3.38
C LEU A 95 4.79 2.35 -2.74
N GLN A 96 4.71 3.45 -3.49
CA GLN A 96 3.89 4.59 -3.08
C GLN A 96 2.48 4.39 -3.63
N PRO A 97 1.44 4.55 -2.79
CA PRO A 97 0.09 4.64 -3.30
C PRO A 97 -0.08 5.90 -4.14
N ALA A 98 -0.92 5.83 -5.17
CA ALA A 98 -1.41 7.00 -5.87
C ALA A 98 -2.64 7.56 -5.15
N PHE A 99 -2.70 8.87 -5.02
CA PHE A 99 -3.78 9.52 -4.27
C PHE A 99 -4.14 10.86 -4.87
N ALA A 100 -5.43 11.17 -4.89
CA ALA A 100 -5.92 12.51 -5.18
C ALA A 100 -7.10 12.87 -4.28
N ALA A 101 -7.26 14.16 -4.05
CA ALA A 101 -8.37 14.72 -3.30
C ALA A 101 -8.97 15.91 -4.04
N SER A 102 -10.29 16.04 -4.02
CA SER A 102 -11.00 17.19 -4.57
C SER A 102 -12.34 17.37 -3.86
N ASN A 103 -12.57 18.54 -3.28
CA ASN A 103 -13.81 18.91 -2.59
C ASN A 103 -14.26 17.88 -1.55
N GLY A 104 -13.32 17.38 -0.75
CA GLY A 104 -13.56 16.34 0.25
C GLY A 104 -13.78 14.93 -0.29
N ARG A 105 -13.71 14.70 -1.60
CA ARG A 105 -13.64 13.36 -2.19
C ARG A 105 -12.20 12.90 -2.22
N LEU A 106 -11.94 11.67 -1.80
CA LEU A 106 -10.60 11.07 -1.76
C LEU A 106 -10.59 9.84 -2.66
N TYR A 107 -9.49 9.66 -3.39
CA TYR A 107 -9.28 8.54 -4.29
C TYR A 107 -7.90 7.96 -4.02
N LEU A 108 -7.83 6.66 -3.83
CA LEU A 108 -6.61 5.95 -3.48
C LEU A 108 -6.47 4.73 -4.41
N ALA A 109 -5.31 4.59 -5.03
CA ALA A 109 -4.92 3.41 -5.78
C ALA A 109 -3.56 2.88 -5.28
N TRP A 110 -3.41 1.56 -5.23
CA TRP A 110 -2.17 0.92 -4.80
C TRP A 110 -1.97 -0.41 -5.50
N SER A 111 -0.71 -0.84 -5.58
CA SER A 111 -0.38 -2.19 -6.04
C SER A 111 -0.51 -3.18 -4.89
N ASN A 112 -1.10 -4.34 -5.17
CA ASN A 112 -1.31 -5.39 -4.18
C ASN A 112 -1.03 -6.75 -4.81
N SER A 113 -0.13 -7.52 -4.19
CA SER A 113 0.13 -8.90 -4.57
C SER A 113 -1.02 -9.81 -4.14
N THR A 114 -1.25 -10.89 -4.87
CA THR A 114 -2.16 -11.96 -4.43
C THR A 114 -1.47 -12.99 -3.54
N SER A 115 -0.16 -12.86 -3.34
CA SER A 115 0.66 -13.75 -2.51
C SER A 115 1.65 -12.98 -1.65
N LEU A 116 1.85 -13.43 -0.42
CA LEU A 116 2.94 -12.96 0.45
C LEU A 116 4.28 -13.62 0.10
N ILE A 117 4.27 -14.71 -0.67
CA ILE A 117 5.45 -15.51 -1.00
C ILE A 117 6.03 -15.03 -2.33
N PHE A 118 7.31 -14.68 -2.31
CA PHE A 118 8.06 -14.36 -3.52
C PHE A 118 8.15 -15.58 -4.46
N GLY A 119 7.79 -15.37 -5.74
CA GLY A 119 7.86 -16.41 -6.78
C GLY A 119 6.79 -17.50 -6.67
N ALA A 120 5.71 -17.27 -5.91
CA ALA A 120 4.62 -18.24 -5.81
C ALA A 120 3.99 -18.53 -7.20
N PRO A 121 3.75 -19.81 -7.54
CA PRO A 121 3.12 -20.15 -8.81
C PRO A 121 1.70 -19.56 -8.85
N ASN A 122 1.32 -18.98 -9.99
CA ASN A 122 0.01 -18.34 -10.21
C ASN A 122 -0.27 -17.10 -9.33
N SER A 123 0.74 -16.48 -8.73
CA SER A 123 0.57 -15.18 -8.06
C SER A 123 0.58 -14.02 -9.05
N ASN A 124 -0.22 -13.00 -8.76
CA ASN A 124 -0.34 -11.78 -9.54
C ASN A 124 -0.02 -10.55 -8.67
N SER A 125 0.25 -9.42 -9.31
CA SER A 125 0.15 -8.09 -8.70
C SER A 125 -0.92 -7.31 -9.43
N ASN A 126 -1.85 -6.74 -8.68
CA ASN A 126 -3.01 -6.02 -9.19
C ASN A 126 -3.04 -4.58 -8.68
N ILE A 127 -3.68 -3.70 -9.43
CA ILE A 127 -4.00 -2.35 -8.98
C ILE A 127 -5.36 -2.40 -8.29
N MET A 128 -5.33 -2.07 -7.00
CA MET A 128 -6.51 -1.91 -6.17
C MET A 128 -6.86 -0.43 -6.07
N PHE A 129 -8.16 -0.15 -5.94
CA PHE A 129 -8.70 1.19 -5.83
C PHE A 129 -9.78 1.25 -4.75
N MET A 130 -9.83 2.37 -4.03
CA MET A 130 -10.95 2.72 -3.16
C MET A 130 -11.13 4.23 -3.11
N ARG A 131 -12.32 4.65 -2.69
CA ARG A 131 -12.65 6.08 -2.58
C ARG A 131 -13.42 6.40 -1.32
N SER A 132 -13.34 7.65 -0.91
CA SER A 132 -14.19 8.27 0.11
C SER A 132 -14.93 9.45 -0.51
N ALA A 133 -16.21 9.61 -0.18
CA ALA A 133 -17.01 10.76 -0.60
C ALA A 133 -17.16 11.83 0.51
N ASP A 134 -16.61 11.57 1.69
CA ASP A 134 -16.90 12.28 2.93
C ASP A 134 -15.62 12.57 3.75
N ARG A 135 -14.56 13.01 3.05
CA ARG A 135 -13.29 13.45 3.61
C ARG A 135 -12.51 12.36 4.38
N GLY A 136 -12.77 11.10 4.07
CA GLY A 136 -12.09 9.94 4.67
C GLY A 136 -12.78 9.41 5.92
N ASN A 137 -14.05 9.77 6.16
CA ASN A 137 -14.83 9.23 7.27
C ASN A 137 -15.36 7.82 6.95
N THR A 138 -15.78 7.60 5.69
CA THR A 138 -16.16 6.29 5.16
C THR A 138 -15.47 6.03 3.83
N TRP A 139 -15.28 4.75 3.52
CA TRP A 139 -14.61 4.30 2.31
C TRP A 139 -15.41 3.21 1.61
N SER A 140 -15.32 3.16 0.28
CA SER A 140 -15.79 2.02 -0.49
C SER A 140 -14.95 0.78 -0.19
N ALA A 141 -15.51 -0.41 -0.45
CA ALA A 141 -14.70 -1.62 -0.52
C ALA A 141 -13.59 -1.46 -1.59
N PRO A 142 -12.40 -2.06 -1.39
CA PRO A 142 -11.37 -2.15 -2.42
C PRO A 142 -11.87 -2.89 -3.66
N VAL A 143 -11.59 -2.35 -4.84
CA VAL A 143 -11.88 -2.99 -6.12
C VAL A 143 -10.61 -3.10 -6.96
N GLN A 144 -10.47 -4.18 -7.71
CA GLN A 144 -9.42 -4.32 -8.71
C GLN A 144 -9.81 -3.53 -9.96
N VAL A 145 -8.87 -2.75 -10.52
CA VAL A 145 -9.14 -1.90 -11.70
C VAL A 145 -8.37 -2.31 -12.95
N ASN A 146 -7.33 -3.14 -12.81
CA ASN A 146 -6.62 -3.70 -13.96
C ASN A 146 -7.32 -4.97 -14.50
N PRO A 147 -7.14 -5.30 -15.81
CA PRO A 147 -7.67 -6.53 -16.40
C PRO A 147 -7.16 -7.79 -15.70
N THR A 148 -7.98 -8.85 -15.71
CA THR A 148 -7.58 -10.17 -15.23
C THR A 148 -7.37 -11.09 -16.43
N VAL A 149 -6.16 -11.11 -16.98
CA VAL A 149 -5.78 -12.00 -18.08
C VAL A 149 -4.52 -12.78 -17.72
N SER A 150 -4.46 -14.06 -18.08
CA SER A 150 -3.40 -14.97 -17.64
C SER A 150 -2.00 -14.63 -18.15
N THR A 151 -1.91 -13.82 -19.20
CA THR A 151 -0.64 -13.38 -19.81
C THR A 151 -0.13 -12.06 -19.23
N ASP A 152 -0.93 -11.37 -18.41
CA ASP A 152 -0.59 -10.05 -17.86
C ASP A 152 -0.87 -10.03 -16.35
N THR A 153 0.10 -10.57 -15.60
CA THR A 153 -0.05 -10.88 -14.17
C THR A 153 0.63 -9.87 -13.26
N HIS A 154 1.33 -8.86 -13.79
CA HIS A 154 2.17 -7.95 -13.00
C HIS A 154 1.82 -6.49 -13.25
N HIS A 155 0.87 -5.97 -12.48
CA HIS A 155 0.47 -4.57 -12.49
C HIS A 155 0.97 -3.89 -11.21
N VAL A 156 1.79 -2.84 -11.37
CA VAL A 156 2.43 -2.10 -10.28
C VAL A 156 2.50 -0.61 -10.56
N LEU A 157 2.75 0.20 -9.52
CA LEU A 157 3.03 1.63 -9.59
C LEU A 157 1.92 2.44 -10.30
N PRO A 158 0.69 2.41 -9.77
CA PRO A 158 -0.41 3.11 -10.42
C PRO A 158 -0.15 4.62 -10.46
N ALA A 159 -0.64 5.26 -11.51
CA ALA A 159 -0.88 6.70 -11.56
C ALA A 159 -2.38 6.97 -11.38
N LEU A 160 -2.71 8.12 -10.78
CA LEU A 160 -4.09 8.53 -10.58
C LEU A 160 -4.27 9.98 -10.99
N SER A 161 -5.29 10.25 -11.80
CA SER A 161 -5.72 11.59 -12.17
C SER A 161 -7.22 11.75 -11.97
N LEU A 162 -7.69 12.98 -11.78
CA LEU A 162 -9.11 13.28 -11.64
C LEU A 162 -9.64 13.90 -12.92
N GLY A 163 -10.90 13.59 -13.24
CA GLY A 163 -11.63 14.29 -14.29
C GLY A 163 -11.88 15.76 -13.92
N PRO A 164 -12.31 16.59 -14.88
CA PRO A 164 -12.45 18.05 -14.70
C PRO A 164 -13.38 18.45 -13.55
N ASP A 165 -14.37 17.62 -13.22
CA ASP A 165 -15.33 17.87 -12.14
C ASP A 165 -14.87 17.33 -10.77
N GLY A 166 -13.73 16.64 -10.70
CA GLY A 166 -13.21 15.98 -9.50
C GLY A 166 -14.06 14.80 -9.01
N LYS A 167 -15.07 14.35 -9.77
CA LYS A 167 -15.99 13.26 -9.39
C LYS A 167 -15.63 11.93 -10.02
N SER A 168 -14.80 11.94 -11.06
CA SER A 168 -14.24 10.77 -11.73
C SER A 168 -12.74 10.70 -11.50
N ALA A 169 -12.21 9.47 -11.46
CA ALA A 169 -10.78 9.20 -11.37
C ALA A 169 -10.38 8.25 -12.49
N HIS A 170 -9.25 8.53 -13.12
CA HIS A 170 -8.59 7.65 -14.08
C HIS A 170 -7.36 7.05 -13.41
N VAL A 171 -7.20 5.73 -13.51
CA VAL A 171 -6.06 4.97 -12.99
C VAL A 171 -5.35 4.33 -14.17
N ALA A 172 -4.02 4.49 -14.23
CA ALA A 172 -3.16 3.94 -15.27
C ALA A 172 -1.97 3.20 -14.64
#